data_AF-A0A369BCV2-F1
#
_entry.id   AF-A0A369BCV2-F1
#
_cell.length_a   1.000
_cell.length_b   1.000
_cell.length_c   1.000
_cell.angle_alpha   90.00
_cell.angle_beta   90.00
_cell.angle_gamma   90.00
#
_symmetry.space_group_name_H-M   'P 1'
#
loop_
_entity.id
_entity.type
_entity.pdbx_description
1 polymer ?
#
loop_
_entity_poly.entity_id
_entity_poly.type
_entity_poly.pdbx_seq_one_letter_code
_entity_poly.pdbx_strand_id
1 'polypeptide(L)'
;MFNIESYSIGVFIVILISGCVVNFIRQHYIIQLTGIAVLFTGTVLRLAHFVNTNMYTSLIDAYNISLPMLSGISACLVSMALGFWIFPVVRKKRLK
;
A
#
# COMPACT_ATOMS: atom_id res chain seq x y z
N MET A 1 15.81 2.99 -18.87
CA MET A 1 15.70 3.27 -17.43
C MET A 1 14.24 3.49 -17.09
N PHE A 2 13.53 2.45 -16.64
CA PHE A 2 12.19 2.64 -16.08
C PHE A 2 12.38 3.38 -14.75
N ASN A 3 11.86 4.61 -14.67
CA ASN A 3 12.06 5.46 -13.51
C ASN A 3 11.33 4.83 -12.31
N ILE A 4 12.05 4.54 -11.23
CA ILE A 4 11.52 3.92 -9.99
C ILE A 4 10.31 4.70 -9.46
N GLU A 5 10.28 6.00 -9.71
CA GLU A 5 9.17 6.90 -9.41
C GLU A 5 7.88 6.51 -10.15
N SER A 6 7.96 6.27 -11.47
CA SER A 6 6.81 5.86 -12.28
C SER A 6 6.30 4.47 -11.87
N TYR A 7 7.20 3.57 -11.49
CA TYR A 7 6.83 2.25 -10.97
C TYR A 7 6.11 2.35 -9.61
N SER A 8 6.62 3.20 -8.71
CA SER A 8 6.00 3.44 -7.39
C SER A 8 4.61 4.07 -7.52
N ILE A 9 4.42 5.01 -8.45
CA ILE A 9 3.12 5.63 -8.74
C ILE A 9 2.13 4.59 -9.31
N GLY A 10 2.58 3.70 -10.19
CA GLY A 10 1.75 2.62 -10.73
C GLY A 10 1.26 1.67 -9.63
N VAL A 11 2.17 1.23 -8.76
CA VAL A 11 1.84 0.37 -7.62
C VAL A 11 0.85 1.07 -6.67
N PHE A 12 1.05 2.36 -6.40
CA PHE A 12 0.13 3.17 -5.61
C PHE A 12 -1.29 3.19 -6.20
N ILE A 13 -1.43 3.46 -7.49
CA ILE A 13 -2.75 3.56 -8.16
C ILE A 13 -3.48 2.21 -8.16
N VAL A 14 -2.78 1.12 -8.49
CA VAL A 14 -3.38 -0.23 -8.53
C VAL A 14 -3.90 -0.64 -7.15
N ILE A 15 -3.11 -0.40 -6.10
CA ILE A 15 -3.47 -0.75 -4.73
C ILE A 15 -4.62 0.15 -4.23
N LEU A 16 -4.62 1.44 -4.59
CA LEU A 16 -5.69 2.38 -4.24
C LEU A 16 -7.02 1.95 -4.88
N ILE A 17 -7.04 1.64 -6.18
CA ILE A 17 -8.24 1.18 -6.89
C ILE A 17 -8.74 -0.13 -6.29
N SER A 18 -7.85 -1.10 -6.08
CA SER A 18 -8.20 -2.38 -5.44
C SER A 18 -8.76 -2.20 -4.03
N GLY A 19 -8.13 -1.34 -3.22
CA GLY A 19 -8.60 -0.97 -1.89
C GLY A 19 -9.99 -0.32 -1.91
N CYS A 20 -10.27 0.56 -2.87
CA CYS A 20 -11.59 1.15 -3.05
C CYS A 20 -12.67 0.12 -3.40
N VAL A 21 -12.35 -0.90 -4.20
CA VAL A 21 -13.27 -2.01 -4.52
C VAL A 21 -13.54 -2.87 -3.29
N VAL A 22 -12.49 -3.25 -2.55
CA VAL A 22 -12.62 -4.01 -1.29
C VAL A 22 -13.39 -3.20 -0.24
N ASN A 23 -13.23 -1.88 -0.24
CA ASN A 23 -13.98 -0.97 0.60
C ASN A 23 -15.49 -0.92 0.27
N PHE A 24 -15.98 -1.63 -0.75
CA PHE A 24 -17.41 -1.83 -0.98
C PHE A 24 -18.00 -3.06 -0.24
N ILE A 25 -17.16 -3.98 0.26
CA ILE A 25 -17.54 -5.27 0.88
C ILE A 25 -17.51 -5.21 2.41
N ARG A 26 -18.64 -5.39 3.12
CA ARG A 26 -18.89 -5.21 4.58
C ARG A 26 -17.79 -5.61 5.61
N GLN A 27 -16.78 -6.38 5.22
CA GLN A 27 -15.61 -6.85 6.00
C GLN A 27 -14.27 -6.19 5.59
N HIS A 28 -14.33 -4.94 5.15
CA HIS A 28 -13.22 -4.15 4.59
C HIS A 28 -11.92 -4.14 5.42
N TYR A 29 -12.06 -4.08 6.76
CA TYR A 29 -10.94 -3.85 7.67
C TYR A 29 -9.93 -5.00 7.68
N ILE A 30 -10.41 -6.24 7.72
CA ILE A 30 -9.55 -7.42 7.84
C ILE A 30 -8.72 -7.60 6.57
N ILE A 31 -9.34 -7.44 5.40
CA ILE A 31 -8.67 -7.65 4.11
C ILE A 31 -7.58 -6.59 3.86
N GLN A 32 -7.86 -5.32 4.20
CA GLN A 32 -6.84 -4.26 4.10
C GLN A 32 -5.69 -4.47 5.08
N LEU A 33 -5.96 -4.89 6.32
CA LEU A 33 -4.91 -5.19 7.29
C LEU A 33 -4.01 -6.34 6.82
N THR A 34 -4.61 -7.40 6.26
CA THR A 34 -3.87 -8.51 5.67
C THR A 34 -3.00 -8.05 4.49
N GLY A 35 -3.52 -7.18 3.62
CA GLY A 35 -2.74 -6.62 2.52
C GLY A 35 -1.53 -5.81 2.98
N ILE A 36 -1.70 -4.97 4.02
CA ILE A 36 -0.60 -4.22 4.63
C ILE A 36 0.42 -5.17 5.26
N ALA A 37 -0.02 -6.21 5.98
CA ALA A 37 0.87 -7.18 6.59
C ALA A 37 1.71 -7.93 5.54
N VAL A 38 1.11 -8.33 4.41
CA VAL A 38 1.84 -8.98 3.31
C VAL A 38 2.88 -8.04 2.69
N LEU A 39 2.50 -6.79 2.38
CA LEU A 39 3.43 -5.79 1.83
C LEU A 39 4.57 -5.47 2.80
N PHE A 40 4.27 -5.36 4.09
CA PHE A 40 5.28 -5.12 5.12
C PHE A 40 6.26 -6.29 5.23
N THR A 41 5.75 -7.52 5.31
CA THR A 41 6.59 -8.72 5.40
C THR A 41 7.46 -8.89 4.15
N GLY A 42 6.89 -8.64 2.96
CA GLY A 42 7.63 -8.63 1.70
C GLY A 42 8.71 -7.55 1.63
N THR A 43 8.48 -6.37 2.22
CA THR A 43 9.49 -5.30 2.33
C THR A 43 10.66 -5.75 3.17
N VAL A 44 10.38 -6.31 4.36
CA VAL A 44 11.42 -6.79 5.29
C VAL A 44 12.26 -7.90 4.65
N LEU A 45 11.63 -8.86 3.97
CA LEU A 45 12.32 -9.93 3.23
C LEU A 45 13.21 -9.38 2.11
N ARG A 46 12.71 -8.43 1.31
CA ARG A 46 13.50 -7.80 0.24
C ARG A 46 14.67 -7.00 0.79
N LEU A 47 14.45 -6.26 1.87
CA LEU A 47 15.49 -5.49 2.52
C LEU A 47 16.57 -6.40 3.12
N ALA A 48 16.16 -7.48 3.80
CA ALA A 48 17.08 -8.47 4.35
C ALA A 48 17.91 -9.16 3.26
N HIS A 49 17.28 -9.53 2.14
CA HIS A 49 17.99 -10.08 0.99
C HIS A 49 18.98 -9.06 0.42
N PHE A 50 18.56 -7.80 0.24
CA PHE A 50 19.41 -6.75 -0.32
C PHE A 50 20.65 -6.45 0.54
N VAL A 51 20.48 -6.41 1.86
CA VAL A 51 21.56 -6.23 2.85
C VAL A 51 22.53 -7.43 2.81
N ASN A 52 22.01 -8.64 2.64
CA ASN A 52 22.84 -9.84 2.62
C ASN A 52 23.64 -9.99 1.30
N THR A 53 23.08 -9.56 0.17
CA THR A 53 23.76 -9.67 -1.14
C THR A 53 24.75 -8.54 -1.44
N ASN A 54 24.65 -7.36 -0.80
CA ASN A 54 25.50 -6.22 -1.12
C ASN A 54 26.41 -5.83 0.06
N MET A 55 27.72 -6.04 -0.09
CA MET A 55 28.73 -5.65 0.90
C MET A 55 28.88 -4.13 1.10
N TYR A 56 28.43 -3.32 0.15
CA TYR A 56 28.35 -1.86 0.25
C TYR A 56 26.89 -1.43 0.17
N THR A 57 26.23 -1.41 1.32
CA THR A 57 24.82 -1.00 1.41
C THR A 57 24.75 0.52 1.47
N SER A 58 24.51 1.15 0.31
CA SER A 58 24.13 2.57 0.29
C SER A 58 22.68 2.69 0.78
N LEU A 59 22.45 3.52 1.79
CA LEU A 59 21.12 3.80 2.36
C LEU A 59 20.12 4.25 1.28
N ILE A 60 20.62 4.87 0.21
CA ILE A 60 19.83 5.38 -0.91
C ILE A 60 19.22 4.22 -1.74
N ASP A 61 19.98 3.14 -1.95
CA ASP A 61 19.48 1.98 -2.71
C ASP A 61 18.45 1.18 -1.89
N ALA A 62 18.69 1.03 -0.59
CA ALA A 62 17.74 0.44 0.33
C ALA A 62 16.41 1.24 0.38
N TYR A 63 16.50 2.56 0.36
CA TYR A 63 15.32 3.44 0.29
C TYR A 63 14.56 3.29 -1.03
N ASN A 64 15.27 3.29 -2.18
CA ASN A 64 14.66 3.13 -3.50
C ASN A 64 13.93 1.79 -3.68
N ILE A 65 14.45 0.71 -3.10
CA ILE A 65 13.81 -0.61 -3.17
C ILE A 65 12.57 -0.70 -2.27
N SER A 66 12.57 0.04 -1.15
CA SER A 66 11.47 0.06 -0.17
C SER A 66 10.34 1.01 -0.56
N LEU A 67 10.65 2.09 -1.30
CA LEU A 67 9.75 3.13 -1.78
C LEU A 67 8.42 2.61 -2.39
N PRO A 68 8.42 1.66 -3.35
CA PRO A 68 7.18 1.16 -3.95
C PRO A 68 6.32 0.34 -2.97
N MET A 69 6.92 -0.28 -1.95
CA MET A 69 6.14 -0.99 -0.93
C MET A 69 5.56 -0.01 0.08
N LEU A 70 6.34 1.01 0.48
CA LEU A 70 5.89 2.10 1.34
C LEU A 70 4.72 2.88 0.69
N SER A 71 4.78 3.13 -0.62
CA SER A 71 3.67 3.75 -1.35
C SER A 71 2.44 2.84 -1.41
N GLY A 72 2.62 1.52 -1.56
CA GLY A 72 1.50 0.57 -1.44
C GLY A 72 0.84 0.57 -0.06
N ILE A 73 1.64 0.63 1.01
CA ILE A 73 1.13 0.70 2.39
C ILE A 73 0.37 2.02 2.61
N SER A 74 0.89 3.15 2.13
CA SER A 74 0.22 4.44 2.25
C SER A 74 -1.08 4.49 1.44
N ALA A 75 -1.13 3.90 0.25
CA ALA A 75 -2.35 3.75 -0.54
C ALA A 75 -3.44 2.98 0.22
N CYS A 76 -3.07 1.86 0.86
CA CYS A 76 -3.99 1.07 1.68
C CYS A 76 -4.54 1.88 2.86
N LEU A 77 -3.70 2.64 3.57
CA LEU A 77 -4.10 3.51 4.68
C LEU A 77 -5.04 4.63 4.22
N VAL A 78 -4.71 5.30 3.11
CA VAL A 78 -5.56 6.35 2.52
C VAL A 78 -6.91 5.79 2.09
N SER A 79 -6.93 4.60 1.49
CA SER A 79 -8.16 3.91 1.11
C SER A 79 -9.02 3.56 2.33
N MET A 80 -8.41 3.13 3.45
CA MET A 80 -9.12 2.86 4.71
C MET A 80 -9.70 4.14 5.33
N ALA A 81 -8.94 5.25 5.31
CA ALA A 81 -9.39 6.56 5.79
C ALA A 81 -10.54 7.13 4.93
N LEU A 82 -10.40 7.04 3.60
CA LEU A 82 -11.47 7.39 2.65
C LEU A 82 -12.70 6.52 2.88
N GLY A 83 -12.53 5.22 3.12
CA GLY A 83 -13.63 4.32 3.46
C GLY A 83 -14.38 4.76 4.70
N PHE A 84 -13.66 5.13 5.76
CA PHE A 84 -14.26 5.62 6.99
C PHE A 84 -14.93 6.99 6.85
N TRP A 85 -14.47 7.84 5.93
CA TRP A 85 -15.04 9.19 5.70
C TRP A 85 -16.21 9.19 4.71
N ILE A 86 -16.13 8.40 3.64
CA ILE A 86 -17.12 8.35 2.57
C ILE A 86 -18.33 7.49 2.95
N PHE A 87 -18.14 6.37 3.66
CA PHE A 87 -19.25 5.48 4.05
C PHE A 87 -20.27 6.08 5.01
N PRO A 88 -19.93 6.87 6.05
CA PRO A 88 -20.95 7.49 6.89
C PRO A 88 -21.79 8.50 6.10
N VAL A 89 -21.19 9.22 5.14
CA VAL A 89 -21.91 10.16 4.26
C VAL A 89 -22.84 9.42 3.29
N VAL A 90 -22.38 8.30 2.69
CA VAL A 90 -23.19 7.48 1.79
C VAL A 90 -24.29 6.72 2.53
N ARG A 91 -24.03 6.19 3.74
CA ARG A 91 -25.06 5.56 4.58
C ARG A 91 -26.14 6.54 5.03
N LYS A 92 -25.79 7.79 5.33
CA LYS A 92 -26.78 8.82 5.72
C LYS A 92 -27.74 9.17 4.59
N LYS A 93 -27.33 9.05 3.32
CA LYS A 93 -28.17 9.34 2.15
C LYS A 93 -29.13 8.21 1.75
N ARG A 94 -28.96 6.98 2.26
CA ARG A 94 -29.84 5.83 1.98
C ARG A 94 -30.97 5.63 3.00
N LEU A 95 -31.06 6.51 4.01
CA LEU A 95 -32.11 6.52 5.05
C LEU A 95 -33.02 7.75 4.94
N LYS A 96 -33.09 8.39 3.77
CA LYS A 96 -34.04 9.46 3.48
C LYS A 96 -34.87 9.11 2.26
#